data_AF-A0A1G5QC81-F1
#
_entry.id   AF-A0A1G5QC81-F1
#
_cell.length_a   1.000
_cell.length_b   1.000
_cell.length_c   1.000
_cell.angle_alpha   90.00
_cell.angle_beta   90.00
_cell.angle_gamma   90.00
#
_symmetry.space_group_name_H-M   'P 1'
#
loop_
_entity.id
_entity.type
_entity.pdbx_description
1 polymer ?
#
loop_
_entity_poly.entity_id
_entity_poly.type
_entity_poly.pdbx_seq_one_letter_code
_entity_poly.pdbx_strand_id
1 'polypeptide(L)'
;MASAKRRQSRIPNSPASNHSLEKDQPTSLIKPGKYAVLDNVEYQILRRGDAWVLLTAQPTPGFSAWGKHGYIREIGPAEQLECHDVKHRGTYRGLIIEVHRSGPHGFLVSSLDPSAGDEGFERRDPRDRDQEKNIPHDDPDLHFSTVRTRVPMPWAERTPSERATFDWIDFRDRLAVTLRGLTDRAILIITSSVYPNRYVQFARQGDRLEAEAPGKDVVGNAVESVLNGSGWQAPGVGQPNWSSVLPLPALTSEFRELAERCVAALRNSYGVKSPDDLSYRAWHEAELMAPGQTWSAERVAGMDPGSASLELPGLGLDSNRLDSTGTVERERHPTLWVSSLDHPLVEEILSTPPMKAINPRVKLSLLTHPDGVLEWRFLAGTKVIAVTDDGTLELRHAGSNPTKVMARADSVRPFVLDLVQGMLWPEKQIATFEDAPGVDVKVGPNGTEIRWGRGHWVDFIGGFETFRAAYPLIHLLNATDAEIVQSIEAADGRPVFKVGESLKDAAAAAGYNFNFFSYSAWRVWLERAKSENQEKGGNT
;
A
#
# COMPACT_ATOMS: atom_id res chain seq x y z
N MET A 1 -65.79 -55.68 30.04
CA MET A 1 -64.80 -56.67 29.54
C MET A 1 -63.42 -56.06 29.72
N ALA A 2 -62.73 -56.49 30.77
CA ALA A 2 -61.42 -56.01 31.17
C ALA A 2 -60.50 -57.23 31.31
N SER A 3 -59.29 -57.16 30.75
CA SER A 3 -58.19 -58.04 31.15
C SER A 3 -56.85 -57.43 30.77
N ALA A 4 -56.20 -56.91 31.79
CA ALA A 4 -54.79 -56.60 31.82
C ALA A 4 -53.98 -57.91 31.94
N LYS A 5 -52.84 -58.00 31.25
CA LYS A 5 -51.77 -58.94 31.61
C LYS A 5 -50.43 -58.23 31.73
N ARG A 6 -50.06 -58.02 32.99
CA ARG A 6 -48.72 -57.80 33.52
C ARG A 6 -47.76 -58.90 33.04
N ARG A 7 -46.53 -58.52 32.69
CA ARG A 7 -45.34 -59.34 32.95
C ARG A 7 -44.17 -58.45 33.37
N GLN A 8 -43.69 -58.68 34.58
CA GLN A 8 -42.46 -58.17 35.16
C GLN A 8 -41.30 -59.10 34.79
N SER A 9 -40.12 -58.54 34.50
CA SER A 9 -38.81 -59.14 34.79
C SER A 9 -37.76 -58.03 34.76
N ARG A 10 -37.35 -57.53 35.92
CA ARG A 10 -36.08 -57.86 36.61
C ARG A 10 -34.83 -57.35 35.89
N ILE A 11 -34.33 -56.24 36.44
CA ILE A 11 -33.00 -55.63 36.30
C ILE A 11 -31.92 -56.60 36.84
N PRO A 12 -30.70 -56.55 36.29
CA PRO A 12 -29.52 -56.43 37.13
C PRO A 12 -28.68 -55.20 36.74
N ASN A 13 -28.33 -54.41 37.76
CA ASN A 13 -27.36 -53.32 37.69
C ASN A 13 -25.95 -53.88 37.83
N SER A 14 -25.02 -53.49 36.94
CA SER A 14 -23.69 -52.99 37.31
C SER A 14 -22.96 -52.39 36.09
N PRO A 15 -22.02 -51.46 36.32
CA PRO A 15 -21.73 -50.37 35.38
C PRO A 15 -20.53 -50.70 34.48
N ALA A 16 -20.65 -50.36 33.20
CA ALA A 16 -19.51 -50.30 32.30
C ALA A 16 -19.62 -49.01 31.47
N SER A 17 -18.65 -48.13 31.72
CA SER A 17 -18.35 -46.92 30.98
C SER A 17 -18.40 -47.16 29.47
N ASN A 18 -19.22 -46.40 28.76
CA ASN A 18 -19.10 -46.20 27.32
C ASN A 18 -19.47 -44.75 27.00
N HIS A 19 -18.46 -43.88 27.03
CA HIS A 19 -18.42 -42.73 26.14
C HIS A 19 -18.28 -43.27 24.73
N SER A 20 -19.41 -43.60 24.10
CA SER A 20 -19.47 -43.73 22.65
C SER A 20 -19.39 -42.32 22.08
N LEU A 21 -18.16 -41.93 21.73
CA LEU A 21 -17.90 -40.85 20.79
C LEU A 21 -18.76 -41.11 19.55
N GLU A 22 -19.74 -40.24 19.31
CA GLU A 22 -20.31 -40.04 17.99
C GLU A 22 -19.13 -39.91 17.02
N LYS A 23 -19.07 -40.79 16.03
CA LYS A 23 -18.23 -40.58 14.87
C LYS A 23 -18.81 -39.37 14.14
N ASP A 24 -18.31 -38.19 14.48
CA ASP A 24 -18.43 -37.00 13.67
C ASP A 24 -18.05 -37.38 12.24
N GLN A 25 -19.04 -37.34 11.34
CA GLN A 25 -18.74 -37.30 9.92
C GLN A 25 -17.84 -36.08 9.70
N PRO A 26 -16.82 -36.17 8.82
CA PRO A 26 -16.00 -35.00 8.52
C PRO A 26 -16.93 -33.90 8.01
N THR A 27 -17.10 -32.86 8.83
CA THR A 27 -17.77 -31.61 8.47
C THR A 27 -17.24 -31.19 7.12
N SER A 28 -18.13 -31.13 6.12
CA SER A 28 -17.75 -30.73 4.78
C SER A 28 -17.04 -29.39 4.85
N LEU A 29 -15.80 -29.36 4.34
CA LEU A 29 -14.99 -28.15 4.34
C LEU A 29 -15.78 -27.01 3.69
N ILE A 30 -16.01 -25.92 4.43
CA ILE A 30 -16.65 -24.71 3.88
C ILE A 30 -15.87 -24.30 2.64
N LYS A 31 -16.54 -23.96 1.53
CA LYS A 31 -15.83 -23.57 0.32
C LYS A 31 -15.08 -22.25 0.56
N PRO A 32 -13.82 -22.11 0.12
CA PRO A 32 -13.17 -20.81 0.09
C PRO A 32 -13.98 -19.79 -0.71
N GLY A 33 -13.97 -18.54 -0.26
CA GLY A 33 -14.66 -17.45 -0.92
C GLY A 33 -15.25 -16.44 0.06
N LYS A 34 -16.12 -15.58 -0.46
CA LYS A 34 -16.77 -14.52 0.32
C LYS A 34 -18.07 -15.02 0.93
N TYR A 35 -18.31 -14.63 2.17
CA TYR A 35 -19.48 -14.97 2.95
C TYR A 35 -20.05 -13.75 3.64
N ALA A 36 -21.37 -13.74 3.84
CA ALA A 36 -22.07 -12.77 4.67
C ALA A 36 -22.81 -13.49 5.79
N VAL A 37 -22.94 -12.84 6.94
CA VAL A 37 -23.79 -13.30 8.04
C VAL A 37 -25.15 -12.62 7.94
N LEU A 38 -26.21 -13.42 7.82
CA LEU A 38 -27.60 -12.99 7.91
C LEU A 38 -28.30 -13.85 8.95
N ASP A 39 -28.93 -13.22 9.95
CA ASP A 39 -29.61 -13.91 11.06
C ASP A 39 -28.74 -14.98 11.75
N ASN A 40 -27.45 -14.66 11.97
CA ASN A 40 -26.43 -15.56 12.53
C ASN A 40 -26.12 -16.81 11.69
N VAL A 41 -26.50 -16.83 10.41
CA VAL A 41 -26.17 -17.90 9.47
C VAL A 41 -25.22 -17.37 8.39
N GLU A 42 -24.14 -18.10 8.12
CA GLU A 42 -23.17 -17.78 7.08
C GLU A 42 -23.69 -18.22 5.70
N TYR A 43 -23.74 -17.30 4.75
CA TYR A 43 -24.14 -17.56 3.36
C TYR A 43 -23.02 -17.15 2.41
N GLN A 44 -22.77 -17.96 1.37
CA GLN A 44 -21.78 -17.61 0.36
C GLN A 44 -22.28 -16.42 -0.47
N ILE A 45 -21.43 -15.42 -0.67
CA ILE A 45 -21.71 -14.25 -1.50
C ILE A 45 -21.24 -14.55 -2.93
N LEU A 46 -22.11 -14.34 -3.92
CA LEU A 46 -21.79 -14.45 -5.34
C LEU A 46 -22.29 -13.24 -6.12
N ARG A 47 -21.70 -13.00 -7.29
CA ARG A 47 -22.19 -11.99 -8.24
C ARG A 47 -23.05 -12.65 -9.31
N ARG A 48 -24.22 -12.07 -9.59
CA ARG A 48 -25.17 -12.51 -10.63
C ARG A 48 -25.54 -11.31 -11.50
N GLY A 49 -24.88 -11.19 -12.66
CA GLY A 49 -24.97 -9.97 -13.46
C GLY A 49 -24.36 -8.79 -12.69
N ASP A 50 -25.16 -7.75 -12.46
CA ASP A 50 -24.75 -6.58 -11.67
C ASP A 50 -25.18 -6.64 -10.20
N ALA A 51 -25.96 -7.65 -9.81
CA ALA A 51 -26.42 -7.83 -8.43
C ALA A 51 -25.51 -8.77 -7.62
N TRP A 52 -25.48 -8.55 -6.32
CA TRP A 52 -24.88 -9.45 -5.35
C TRP A 52 -25.96 -10.33 -4.71
N VAL A 53 -25.65 -11.60 -4.49
CA VAL A 53 -26.60 -12.58 -3.94
C VAL A 53 -25.96 -13.40 -2.83
N LEU A 54 -26.77 -13.75 -1.82
CA LEU A 54 -26.48 -14.82 -0.87
C LEU A 54 -26.88 -16.15 -1.49
N LEU A 55 -26.06 -17.19 -1.32
CA LEU A 55 -26.30 -18.54 -1.82
C LEU A 55 -26.42 -19.53 -0.65
N THR A 56 -27.40 -20.42 -0.74
CA THR A 56 -27.57 -21.60 0.13
C THR A 56 -27.94 -22.83 -0.68
N ALA A 57 -27.55 -24.02 -0.20
CA ALA A 57 -27.91 -25.28 -0.83
C ALA A 57 -29.34 -25.75 -0.48
N GLN A 58 -29.89 -25.27 0.64
CA GLN A 58 -31.16 -25.74 1.19
C GLN A 58 -32.27 -24.69 1.03
N PRO A 59 -33.55 -25.09 0.86
CA PRO A 59 -34.66 -24.16 0.86
C PRO A 59 -34.64 -23.32 2.14
N THR A 60 -34.52 -22.01 2.01
CA THR A 60 -34.38 -21.06 3.12
C THR A 60 -35.41 -19.95 2.94
N PRO A 61 -36.15 -19.53 3.99
CA PRO A 61 -37.10 -18.43 3.88
C PRO A 61 -36.46 -17.16 3.31
N GLY A 62 -37.11 -16.53 2.34
CA GLY A 62 -36.58 -15.35 1.64
C GLY A 62 -35.60 -15.64 0.50
N PHE A 63 -35.22 -16.90 0.27
CA PHE A 63 -34.39 -17.31 -0.87
C PHE A 63 -35.25 -17.91 -1.98
N SER A 64 -34.92 -17.60 -3.23
CA SER A 64 -35.58 -18.11 -4.44
C SER A 64 -34.76 -19.22 -5.09
N ALA A 65 -35.40 -20.22 -5.67
CA ALA A 65 -34.71 -21.32 -6.33
C ALA A 65 -33.89 -20.84 -7.53
N TRP A 66 -32.65 -21.30 -7.64
CA TRP A 66 -31.71 -21.02 -8.73
C TRP A 66 -31.31 -22.30 -9.46
N GLY A 67 -32.32 -23.06 -9.89
CA GLY A 67 -32.13 -24.32 -10.61
C GLY A 67 -31.27 -25.31 -9.81
N LYS A 68 -30.28 -25.90 -10.48
CA LYS A 68 -29.37 -26.91 -9.89
C LYS A 68 -28.33 -26.32 -8.93
N HIS A 69 -28.24 -24.99 -8.83
CA HIS A 69 -27.18 -24.30 -8.10
C HIS A 69 -27.55 -23.99 -6.64
N GLY A 70 -28.81 -24.20 -6.25
CA GLY A 70 -29.30 -23.96 -4.89
C GLY A 70 -30.39 -22.90 -4.85
N TYR A 71 -30.43 -22.13 -3.76
CA TYR A 71 -31.37 -21.04 -3.54
C TYR A 71 -30.59 -19.76 -3.29
N ILE A 72 -31.05 -18.64 -3.84
CA ILE A 72 -30.38 -17.34 -3.75
C ILE A 72 -31.30 -16.27 -3.19
N ARG A 73 -30.73 -15.30 -2.48
CA ARG A 73 -31.40 -14.06 -2.09
C ARG A 73 -30.58 -12.89 -2.59
N GLU A 74 -31.19 -12.00 -3.35
CA GLU A 74 -30.56 -10.76 -3.78
C GLU A 74 -30.31 -9.85 -2.58
N ILE A 75 -29.16 -9.20 -2.56
CA ILE A 75 -28.74 -8.31 -1.49
C ILE A 75 -29.08 -6.89 -1.91
N GLY A 76 -29.82 -6.17 -1.07
CA GLY A 76 -30.16 -4.78 -1.35
C GLY A 76 -28.92 -3.87 -1.34
N PRO A 77 -28.86 -2.81 -2.16
CA PRO A 77 -27.69 -1.92 -2.22
C PRO A 77 -27.38 -1.21 -0.90
N ALA A 78 -28.39 -1.00 -0.05
CA ALA A 78 -28.25 -0.40 1.28
C ALA A 78 -28.17 -1.43 2.42
N GLU A 79 -28.27 -2.73 2.12
CA GLU A 79 -28.33 -3.78 3.12
C GLU A 79 -26.98 -3.96 3.81
N GLN A 80 -26.98 -3.91 5.14
CA GLN A 80 -25.77 -4.00 5.95
C GLN A 80 -25.59 -5.43 6.47
N LEU A 81 -24.62 -6.17 5.93
CA LEU A 81 -24.28 -7.52 6.40
C LEU A 81 -22.81 -7.59 6.79
N GLU A 82 -22.52 -8.29 7.87
CA GLU A 82 -21.14 -8.63 8.21
C GLU A 82 -20.58 -9.57 7.15
N CYS A 83 -19.51 -9.17 6.47
CA CYS A 83 -18.87 -9.97 5.43
C CYS A 83 -17.51 -10.48 5.89
N HIS A 84 -17.15 -11.68 5.47
CA HIS A 84 -15.81 -12.23 5.66
C HIS A 84 -15.36 -13.07 4.45
N ASP A 85 -14.05 -13.11 4.23
CA ASP A 85 -13.39 -14.03 3.29
C ASP A 85 -12.99 -15.28 4.07
N VAL A 86 -13.35 -16.45 3.55
CA VAL A 86 -12.98 -17.76 4.09
C VAL A 86 -11.85 -18.32 3.25
N LYS A 87 -10.73 -18.64 3.89
CA LYS A 87 -9.59 -19.33 3.28
C LYS A 87 -9.12 -20.47 4.16
N HIS A 88 -8.53 -21.49 3.55
CA HIS A 88 -7.91 -22.59 4.28
C HIS A 88 -6.42 -22.56 4.03
N ARG A 89 -5.64 -22.27 5.07
CA ARG A 89 -4.20 -22.12 4.95
C ARG A 89 -3.48 -23.07 5.88
N GLY A 90 -2.35 -23.56 5.43
CA GLY A 90 -1.66 -24.63 6.10
C GLY A 90 -0.25 -24.86 5.63
N THR A 91 0.28 -25.99 6.07
CA THR A 91 1.57 -26.52 5.67
C THR A 91 1.40 -27.93 5.14
N TYR A 92 2.21 -28.28 4.14
CA TYR A 92 2.40 -29.64 3.68
C TYR A 92 3.89 -29.89 3.44
N ARG A 93 4.50 -30.78 4.25
CA ARG A 93 5.95 -31.07 4.19
C ARG A 93 6.85 -29.82 4.24
N GLY A 94 6.47 -28.86 5.08
CA GLY A 94 7.18 -27.59 5.22
C GLY A 94 6.83 -26.53 4.16
N LEU A 95 6.10 -26.88 3.10
CA LEU A 95 5.59 -25.93 2.12
C LEU A 95 4.34 -25.22 2.65
N ILE A 96 4.26 -23.91 2.45
CA ILE A 96 3.04 -23.15 2.71
C ILE A 96 2.03 -23.45 1.60
N ILE A 97 0.82 -23.80 1.97
CA ILE A 97 -0.24 -24.17 1.02
C ILE A 97 -1.55 -23.42 1.28
N GLU A 98 -2.35 -23.26 0.23
CA GLU A 98 -3.75 -22.85 0.29
C GLU A 98 -4.64 -24.01 -0.18
N VAL A 99 -5.61 -24.41 0.63
CA VAL A 99 -6.55 -25.50 0.31
C VAL A 99 -7.78 -24.91 -0.39
N HIS A 100 -7.99 -25.28 -1.65
CA HIS A 100 -9.03 -24.70 -2.51
C HIS A 100 -10.35 -25.43 -2.42
N ARG A 101 -10.31 -26.77 -2.39
CA ARG A 101 -11.52 -27.59 -2.34
C ARG A 101 -11.23 -28.99 -1.81
N SER A 102 -12.23 -29.56 -1.16
CA SER A 102 -12.29 -30.98 -0.83
C SER A 102 -13.02 -31.74 -1.94
N GLY A 103 -12.41 -32.81 -2.44
CA GLY A 103 -12.98 -33.71 -3.44
C GLY A 103 -12.95 -35.18 -2.99
N PRO A 104 -13.46 -36.12 -3.81
CA PRO A 104 -13.53 -37.53 -3.45
C PRO A 104 -12.18 -38.18 -3.12
N HIS A 105 -11.09 -37.65 -3.66
CA HIS A 105 -9.75 -38.23 -3.57
C HIS A 105 -8.78 -37.42 -2.70
N GLY A 106 -9.25 -36.36 -2.04
CA GLY A 106 -8.40 -35.51 -1.22
C GLY A 106 -8.71 -34.02 -1.35
N PHE A 107 -7.77 -33.21 -0.90
CA PHE A 107 -7.78 -31.76 -0.99
C PHE A 107 -6.98 -31.29 -2.18
N LEU A 108 -7.57 -30.43 -3.02
CA LEU A 108 -6.79 -29.68 -4.00
C LEU A 108 -6.15 -28.50 -3.28
N VAL A 109 -4.81 -28.49 -3.29
CA VAL A 109 -4.01 -27.46 -2.66
C VAL A 109 -3.15 -26.75 -3.70
N SER A 110 -2.77 -25.49 -3.44
CA SER A 110 -1.72 -24.82 -4.20
C SER A 110 -0.60 -24.31 -3.30
N SER A 111 0.58 -24.14 -3.89
CA SER A 111 1.73 -23.48 -3.28
C SER A 111 2.35 -22.49 -4.26
N LEU A 112 2.79 -21.36 -3.72
CA LEU A 112 3.60 -20.35 -4.42
C LEU A 112 5.10 -20.61 -4.28
N ASP A 113 5.49 -21.58 -3.46
CA ASP A 113 6.90 -21.88 -3.22
C ASP A 113 7.53 -22.47 -4.51
N PRO A 114 8.66 -21.91 -4.98
CA PRO A 114 9.36 -22.46 -6.14
C PRO A 114 9.73 -23.94 -5.99
N SER A 115 10.01 -24.40 -4.77
CA SER A 115 10.38 -25.79 -4.46
C SER A 115 9.19 -26.77 -4.45
N ALA A 116 7.95 -26.29 -4.58
CA ALA A 116 6.77 -27.17 -4.55
C ALA A 116 6.78 -28.23 -5.67
N GLY A 117 7.47 -27.97 -6.78
CA GLY A 117 7.65 -28.95 -7.86
C GLY A 117 8.39 -30.22 -7.39
N ASP A 118 9.33 -30.09 -6.45
CA ASP A 118 10.08 -31.22 -5.89
C ASP A 118 9.17 -32.15 -5.06
N GLU A 119 8.09 -31.60 -4.51
CA GLU A 119 7.04 -32.34 -3.79
C GLU A 119 5.88 -32.78 -4.70
N GLY A 120 6.04 -32.67 -6.02
CA GLY A 120 5.06 -33.14 -7.01
C GLY A 120 3.84 -32.24 -7.16
N PHE A 121 3.98 -30.94 -6.91
CA PHE A 121 3.00 -29.96 -7.37
C PHE A 121 3.23 -29.65 -8.85
N GLU A 122 2.15 -29.44 -9.59
CA GLU A 122 2.20 -29.20 -11.03
C GLU A 122 1.57 -27.85 -11.37
N ARG A 123 2.14 -27.15 -12.36
CA ARG A 123 1.51 -25.93 -12.90
C ARG A 123 0.41 -26.29 -13.88
N ARG A 124 -0.76 -25.67 -13.70
CA ARG A 124 -1.87 -25.83 -14.62
C ARG A 124 -1.69 -25.05 -15.93
N ASP A 125 -1.07 -23.88 -15.85
CA ASP A 125 -0.59 -23.07 -16.98
C ASP A 125 0.87 -22.68 -16.70
N PRO A 126 1.80 -22.77 -17.67
CA PRO A 126 3.19 -22.33 -17.49
C PRO A 126 3.35 -20.87 -17.01
N ARG A 127 2.35 -20.02 -17.26
CA ARG A 127 2.30 -18.61 -16.86
C ARG A 127 1.77 -18.40 -15.44
N ASP A 128 1.09 -19.39 -14.87
CA ASP A 128 0.61 -19.32 -13.50
C ASP A 128 1.80 -19.49 -12.53
N ARG A 129 1.76 -18.70 -11.45
CA ARG A 129 2.78 -18.77 -10.40
C ARG A 129 2.52 -19.90 -9.41
N ASP A 130 1.27 -20.30 -9.28
CA ASP A 130 0.80 -21.30 -8.34
C ASP A 130 1.01 -22.70 -8.92
N GLN A 131 1.57 -23.59 -8.12
CA GLN A 131 1.67 -25.03 -8.42
C GLN A 131 0.57 -25.73 -7.62
N GLU A 132 -0.14 -26.69 -8.20
CA GLU A 132 -1.29 -27.38 -7.59
C GLU A 132 -0.99 -28.86 -7.35
N LYS A 133 -1.56 -29.43 -6.29
CA LYS A 133 -1.49 -30.88 -5.98
C LYS A 133 -2.79 -31.35 -5.33
N ASN A 134 -3.21 -32.57 -5.62
CA ASN A 134 -4.23 -33.25 -4.81
C ASN A 134 -3.53 -34.04 -3.69
N ILE A 135 -3.86 -33.74 -2.44
CA ILE A 135 -3.32 -34.41 -1.26
C ILE A 135 -4.43 -35.25 -0.62
N PRO A 136 -4.23 -36.56 -0.33
CA PRO A 136 -5.22 -37.40 0.35
C PRO A 136 -5.73 -36.81 1.67
N HIS A 137 -6.97 -37.13 2.03
CA HIS A 137 -7.60 -36.60 3.26
C HIS A 137 -6.89 -37.03 4.54
N ASP A 138 -6.24 -38.18 4.51
CA ASP A 138 -5.55 -38.82 5.61
C ASP A 138 -4.02 -38.66 5.53
N ASP A 139 -3.52 -37.79 4.64
CA ASP A 139 -2.08 -37.50 4.56
C ASP A 139 -1.62 -36.81 5.87
N PRO A 140 -0.71 -37.44 6.65
CA PRO A 140 -0.34 -36.94 7.96
C PRO A 140 0.47 -35.64 7.91
N ASP A 141 1.06 -35.30 6.76
CA ASP A 141 1.88 -34.09 6.60
C ASP A 141 1.01 -32.86 6.28
N LEU A 142 -0.28 -33.05 6.00
CA LEU A 142 -1.21 -31.97 5.69
C LEU A 142 -1.82 -31.39 6.97
N HIS A 143 -1.47 -30.16 7.28
CA HIS A 143 -2.03 -29.41 8.40
C HIS A 143 -2.56 -28.07 7.91
N PHE A 144 -3.84 -27.78 8.12
CA PHE A 144 -4.41 -26.49 7.76
C PHE A 144 -5.49 -26.06 8.73
N SER A 145 -5.79 -24.76 8.72
CA SER A 145 -6.87 -24.16 9.49
C SER A 145 -7.73 -23.26 8.60
N THR A 146 -8.99 -23.08 8.98
CA THR A 146 -9.89 -22.12 8.32
C THR A 146 -9.68 -20.74 8.92
N VAL A 147 -9.24 -19.81 8.09
CA VAL A 147 -9.09 -18.40 8.42
C VAL A 147 -10.31 -17.65 7.90
N ARG A 148 -11.00 -16.93 8.80
CA ARG A 148 -12.05 -15.98 8.47
C ARG A 148 -11.51 -14.57 8.61
N THR A 149 -11.62 -13.79 7.55
CA THR A 149 -11.11 -12.43 7.51
C THR A 149 -12.27 -11.48 7.24
N ARG A 150 -12.58 -10.57 8.16
CA ARG A 150 -13.64 -9.57 7.93
C ARG A 150 -13.30 -8.74 6.69
N VAL A 151 -14.28 -8.54 5.80
CA VAL A 151 -14.13 -7.73 4.58
C VAL A 151 -15.26 -6.72 4.46
N PRO A 152 -15.05 -5.58 3.79
CA PRO A 152 -16.13 -4.66 3.47
C PRO A 152 -17.22 -5.33 2.64
N MET A 153 -18.46 -4.85 2.75
CA MET A 153 -19.57 -5.31 1.92
C MET A 153 -19.29 -5.00 0.45
N PRO A 154 -19.21 -6.01 -0.42
CA PRO A 154 -18.84 -5.78 -1.81
C PRO A 154 -19.94 -5.09 -2.65
N TRP A 155 -21.18 -5.03 -2.13
CA TRP A 155 -22.32 -4.33 -2.73
C TRP A 155 -22.61 -2.97 -2.12
N ALA A 156 -22.00 -2.63 -0.97
CA ALA A 156 -22.11 -1.26 -0.47
C ALA A 156 -21.43 -0.39 -1.53
N GLU A 157 -22.24 0.43 -2.21
CA GLU A 157 -21.69 1.48 -3.04
C GLU A 157 -20.74 2.27 -2.15
N ARG A 158 -19.43 2.22 -2.46
CA ARG A 158 -18.47 3.12 -1.83
C ARG A 158 -19.08 4.51 -1.90
N THR A 159 -19.24 5.14 -0.75
CA THR A 159 -19.65 6.53 -0.70
C THR A 159 -18.68 7.35 -1.57
N PRO A 160 -19.12 8.43 -2.24
CA PRO A 160 -18.22 9.28 -3.01
C PRO A 160 -16.98 9.73 -2.21
N SER A 161 -17.10 9.87 -0.89
CA SER A 161 -16.03 10.12 0.06
C SER A 161 -15.02 8.96 0.21
N GLU A 162 -15.44 7.70 0.03
CA GLU A 162 -14.56 6.51 -0.01
C GLU A 162 -14.00 6.24 -1.42
N ARG A 163 -14.49 6.93 -2.46
CA ARG A 163 -13.88 6.94 -3.81
C ARG A 163 -12.84 8.03 -3.99
N ALA A 164 -12.88 9.09 -3.18
CA ALA A 164 -11.76 10.01 -3.06
C ALA A 164 -10.58 9.22 -2.48
N THR A 165 -9.50 9.01 -3.22
CA THR A 165 -8.42 9.99 -3.09
C THR A 165 -7.73 10.39 -4.39
N PHE A 166 -7.87 9.68 -5.51
CA PHE A 166 -7.31 10.10 -6.82
C PHE A 166 -7.73 9.12 -7.96
N ASP A 167 -9.01 9.07 -8.32
CA ASP A 167 -9.47 8.19 -9.41
C ASP A 167 -9.34 8.83 -10.82
N TRP A 168 -9.71 8.10 -11.88
CA TRP A 168 -9.61 8.61 -13.26
C TRP A 168 -10.50 9.83 -13.55
N ILE A 169 -11.61 10.01 -12.80
CA ILE A 169 -12.50 11.17 -12.90
C ILE A 169 -11.84 12.37 -12.22
N ASP A 170 -11.31 12.18 -11.01
CA ASP A 170 -10.56 13.22 -10.28
C ASP A 170 -9.34 13.67 -11.09
N PHE A 171 -8.59 12.72 -11.64
CA PHE A 171 -7.43 13.01 -12.50
C PHE A 171 -7.83 13.79 -13.74
N ARG A 172 -8.93 13.42 -14.42
CA ARG A 172 -9.46 14.20 -15.56
C ARG A 172 -9.72 15.65 -15.16
N ASP A 173 -10.44 15.87 -14.06
CA ASP A 173 -10.85 17.22 -13.67
C ASP A 173 -9.65 18.07 -13.23
N ARG A 174 -8.70 17.47 -12.51
CA ARG A 174 -7.41 18.12 -12.16
C ARG A 174 -6.56 18.42 -13.38
N LEU A 175 -6.49 17.50 -14.34
CA LEU A 175 -5.79 17.70 -15.60
C LEU A 175 -6.41 18.86 -16.37
N ALA A 176 -7.75 18.93 -16.51
CA ALA A 176 -8.42 20.03 -17.19
C ALA A 176 -8.11 21.39 -16.56
N VAL A 177 -8.13 21.47 -15.22
CA VAL A 177 -7.74 22.70 -14.49
C VAL A 177 -6.27 23.04 -14.71
N THR A 178 -5.39 22.04 -14.67
CA THR A 178 -3.95 22.19 -14.88
C THR A 178 -3.64 22.70 -16.30
N LEU A 179 -4.23 22.08 -17.34
CA LEU A 179 -4.03 22.47 -18.74
C LEU A 179 -4.48 23.92 -19.00
N ARG A 180 -5.57 24.35 -18.37
CA ARG A 180 -6.04 25.75 -18.43
C ARG A 180 -5.06 26.72 -17.77
N GLY A 181 -4.34 26.28 -16.76
CA GLY A 181 -3.36 27.08 -16.01
C GLY A 181 -1.95 27.10 -16.63
N LEU A 182 -1.68 26.29 -17.67
CA LEU A 182 -0.38 26.28 -18.33
C LEU A 182 -0.10 27.62 -19.01
N THR A 183 1.07 28.20 -18.70
CA THR A 183 1.57 29.41 -19.34
C THR A 183 2.09 29.12 -20.75
N ASP A 184 2.19 30.15 -21.58
CA ASP A 184 2.87 30.05 -22.88
C ASP A 184 4.26 29.40 -22.72
N ARG A 185 4.74 28.68 -23.73
CA ARG A 185 6.01 27.90 -23.74
C ARG A 185 6.14 26.81 -22.67
N ALA A 186 5.08 26.47 -21.94
CA ALA A 186 5.09 25.34 -21.02
C ALA A 186 5.02 24.01 -21.79
N ILE A 187 5.91 23.07 -21.43
CA ILE A 187 5.84 21.68 -21.85
C ILE A 187 5.46 20.82 -20.65
N LEU A 188 4.54 19.88 -20.84
CA LEU A 188 4.10 18.92 -19.82
C LEU A 188 4.08 17.52 -20.43
N ILE A 189 4.72 16.56 -19.77
CA ILE A 189 4.65 15.14 -20.11
C ILE A 189 4.10 14.40 -18.91
N ILE A 190 3.02 13.65 -19.09
CA ILE A 190 2.45 12.74 -18.10
C ILE A 190 2.72 11.32 -18.56
N THR A 191 3.44 10.54 -17.76
CA THR A 191 3.91 9.21 -18.14
C THR A 191 3.65 8.18 -17.05
N SER A 192 3.44 6.93 -17.44
CA SER A 192 3.39 5.82 -16.50
C SER A 192 4.76 5.59 -15.85
N SER A 193 4.78 5.56 -14.52
CA SER A 193 5.97 5.27 -13.72
C SER A 193 6.46 3.82 -13.87
N VAL A 194 5.60 2.92 -14.35
CA VAL A 194 5.94 1.50 -14.59
C VAL A 194 6.40 1.27 -16.03
N TYR A 195 5.77 1.94 -16.99
CA TYR A 195 6.05 1.78 -18.43
C TYR A 195 6.19 3.17 -19.08
N PRO A 196 7.40 3.77 -19.06
CA PRO A 196 7.59 5.18 -19.45
C PRO A 196 7.22 5.52 -20.91
N ASN A 197 7.14 4.50 -21.78
CA ASN A 197 6.67 4.67 -23.16
C ASN A 197 5.15 4.90 -23.26
N ARG A 198 4.39 4.76 -22.16
CA ARG A 198 2.96 5.08 -22.06
C ARG A 198 2.80 6.47 -21.49
N TYR A 199 2.65 7.46 -22.35
CA TYR A 199 2.58 8.86 -21.96
C TYR A 199 1.56 9.64 -22.79
N VAL A 200 1.22 10.83 -22.29
CA VAL A 200 0.66 11.93 -23.08
C VAL A 200 1.55 13.14 -22.86
N GLN A 201 1.75 13.95 -23.89
CA GLN A 201 2.55 15.17 -23.78
C GLN A 201 1.80 16.37 -24.32
N PHE A 202 2.17 17.56 -23.84
CA PHE A 202 1.53 18.81 -24.17
C PHE A 202 2.58 19.88 -24.43
N ALA A 203 2.35 20.70 -25.44
CA ALA A 203 3.11 21.91 -25.71
C ALA A 203 2.14 23.11 -25.78
N ARG A 204 2.31 24.05 -24.85
CA ARG A 204 1.51 25.28 -24.82
C ARG A 204 2.22 26.37 -25.63
N GLN A 205 1.56 26.86 -26.67
CA GLN A 205 1.99 27.98 -27.51
C GLN A 205 0.97 29.10 -27.43
N GLY A 206 1.34 30.36 -27.67
CA GLY A 206 0.50 31.53 -27.40
C GLY A 206 -1.00 31.40 -27.78
N ASP A 207 -1.30 30.83 -28.94
CA ASP A 207 -2.65 30.68 -29.50
C ASP A 207 -3.23 29.25 -29.47
N ARG A 208 -2.50 28.25 -28.95
CA ARG A 208 -2.99 26.86 -28.92
C ARG A 208 -2.29 25.97 -27.88
N LEU A 209 -2.94 24.88 -27.53
CA LEU A 209 -2.37 23.78 -26.77
C LEU A 209 -2.34 22.54 -27.66
N GLU A 210 -1.16 22.06 -27.97
CA GLU A 210 -0.95 20.81 -28.70
C GLU A 210 -0.81 19.67 -27.69
N ALA A 211 -1.49 18.55 -27.93
CA ALA A 211 -1.39 17.33 -27.15
C ALA A 211 -1.01 16.18 -28.07
N GLU A 212 -0.17 15.27 -27.59
CA GLU A 212 0.27 14.09 -28.32
C GLU A 212 0.21 12.82 -27.47
N ALA A 213 0.04 11.68 -28.15
CA ALA A 213 0.04 10.36 -27.56
C ALA A 213 0.70 9.33 -28.51
N PRO A 214 1.54 8.40 -28.02
CA PRO A 214 2.22 7.42 -28.86
C PRO A 214 1.27 6.39 -29.52
N GLY A 215 1.63 5.93 -30.71
CA GLY A 215 0.95 4.84 -31.41
C GLY A 215 1.51 3.45 -31.07
N LYS A 216 1.12 2.44 -31.86
CA LYS A 216 1.62 1.05 -31.70
C LYS A 216 3.11 0.87 -31.95
N ASP A 217 3.72 1.77 -32.71
CA ASP A 217 5.15 1.82 -32.98
C ASP A 217 5.98 2.04 -31.69
N VAL A 218 5.43 2.78 -30.73
CA VAL A 218 6.07 3.03 -29.42
C VAL A 218 5.45 2.17 -28.31
N VAL A 219 4.13 1.97 -28.32
CA VAL A 219 3.40 1.15 -27.35
C VAL A 219 2.78 -0.04 -28.06
N GLY A 220 3.53 -1.15 -28.19
CA GLY A 220 3.16 -2.30 -29.01
C GLY A 220 1.78 -2.92 -28.74
N ASN A 221 1.23 -2.71 -27.53
CA ASN A 221 -0.11 -3.16 -27.14
C ASN A 221 -1.19 -2.06 -27.14
N ALA A 222 -0.92 -0.88 -27.75
CA ALA A 222 -1.87 0.21 -27.82
C ALA A 222 -3.13 -0.17 -28.62
N VAL A 223 -4.30 0.14 -28.05
CA VAL A 223 -5.58 -0.02 -28.73
C VAL A 223 -5.90 1.27 -29.49
N GLU A 224 -5.36 1.42 -30.69
CA GLU A 224 -5.49 2.65 -31.50
C GLU A 224 -6.92 3.00 -31.90
N SER A 225 -7.83 2.02 -31.96
CA SER A 225 -9.25 2.28 -32.16
C SER A 225 -9.86 3.11 -31.02
N VAL A 226 -9.32 2.99 -29.80
CA VAL A 226 -9.70 3.84 -28.65
C VAL A 226 -9.20 5.27 -28.85
N LEU A 227 -7.97 5.46 -29.34
CA LEU A 227 -7.42 6.80 -29.61
C LEU A 227 -8.28 7.51 -30.66
N ASN A 228 -8.51 6.85 -31.79
CA ASN A 228 -9.37 7.36 -32.85
C ASN A 228 -10.80 7.64 -32.36
N GLY A 229 -11.41 6.69 -31.64
CA GLY A 229 -12.77 6.81 -31.11
C GLY A 229 -12.93 7.91 -30.04
N SER A 230 -11.83 8.34 -29.41
CA SER A 230 -11.82 9.43 -28.43
C SER A 230 -11.50 10.79 -29.06
N GLY A 231 -11.36 10.87 -30.39
CA GLY A 231 -11.12 12.12 -31.11
C GLY A 231 -9.65 12.54 -31.19
N TRP A 232 -8.71 11.62 -31.01
CA TRP A 232 -7.32 11.84 -31.40
C TRP A 232 -7.19 11.77 -32.93
N GLN A 233 -6.39 12.65 -33.51
CA GLN A 233 -6.03 12.63 -34.92
C GLN A 233 -4.92 11.60 -35.14
N ALA A 234 -5.09 10.76 -36.17
CA ALA A 234 -4.15 9.71 -36.49
C ALA A 234 -2.78 10.27 -36.93
N PRO A 235 -1.68 9.54 -36.69
CA PRO A 235 -0.35 9.92 -37.15
C PRO A 235 -0.26 10.21 -38.66
N GLY A 236 0.59 11.18 -39.01
CA GLY A 236 0.93 11.53 -40.39
C GLY A 236 2.43 11.78 -40.56
N VAL A 237 2.87 12.11 -41.79
CA VAL A 237 4.30 12.29 -42.10
C VAL A 237 4.96 13.39 -41.26
N GLY A 238 4.23 14.47 -40.95
CA GLY A 238 4.73 15.59 -40.16
C GLY A 238 4.48 15.48 -38.65
N GLN A 239 3.69 14.50 -38.22
CA GLN A 239 3.33 14.29 -36.82
C GLN A 239 3.20 12.78 -36.59
N PRO A 240 4.30 12.10 -36.20
CA PRO A 240 4.32 10.64 -36.08
C PRO A 240 3.52 10.11 -34.88
N ASN A 241 3.11 10.99 -33.96
CA ASN A 241 2.25 10.64 -32.83
C ASN A 241 0.77 10.90 -33.15
N TRP A 242 -0.12 10.25 -32.38
CA TRP A 242 -1.52 10.67 -32.33
C TRP A 242 -1.58 12.07 -31.74
N SER A 243 -2.39 12.96 -32.29
CA SER A 243 -2.39 14.37 -31.88
C SER A 243 -3.78 14.96 -31.65
N SER A 244 -3.85 16.01 -30.85
CA SER A 244 -5.04 16.83 -30.65
C SER A 244 -4.60 18.28 -30.45
N VAL A 245 -5.31 19.22 -31.07
CA VAL A 245 -4.99 20.65 -30.96
C VAL A 245 -6.21 21.37 -30.39
N LEU A 246 -5.99 22.14 -29.33
CA LEU A 246 -6.99 22.99 -28.71
C LEU A 246 -6.62 24.47 -28.99
N PRO A 247 -7.36 25.19 -29.84
CA PRO A 247 -7.18 26.62 -30.05
C PRO A 247 -7.44 27.41 -28.76
N LEU A 248 -6.73 28.52 -28.55
CA LEU A 248 -6.84 29.34 -27.35
C LEU A 248 -7.18 30.80 -27.66
N PRO A 249 -7.98 31.47 -26.81
CA PRO A 249 -8.56 30.97 -25.56
C PRO A 249 -9.67 29.92 -25.79
N ALA A 250 -9.72 28.90 -24.93
CA ALA A 250 -10.73 27.85 -24.95
C ALA A 250 -11.67 27.90 -23.74
N LEU A 251 -12.86 27.31 -23.89
CA LEU A 251 -13.83 27.11 -22.83
C LEU A 251 -13.39 26.02 -21.85
N THR A 252 -13.88 26.11 -20.61
CA THR A 252 -13.60 25.08 -19.58
C THR A 252 -14.09 23.68 -19.99
N SER A 253 -15.17 23.60 -20.77
CA SER A 253 -15.65 22.33 -21.34
C SER A 253 -14.68 21.73 -22.34
N GLU A 254 -14.02 22.53 -23.17
CA GLU A 254 -13.07 22.04 -24.18
C GLU A 254 -11.78 21.52 -23.53
N PHE A 255 -11.31 22.16 -22.45
CA PHE A 255 -10.23 21.61 -21.62
C PHE A 255 -10.61 20.28 -20.97
N ARG A 256 -11.86 20.14 -20.51
CA ARG A 256 -12.36 18.89 -19.95
C ARG A 256 -12.40 17.80 -21.02
N GLU A 257 -12.89 18.11 -22.21
CA GLU A 257 -12.90 17.16 -23.33
C GLU A 257 -11.48 16.70 -23.67
N LEU A 258 -10.51 17.62 -23.79
CA LEU A 258 -9.11 17.25 -24.03
C LEU A 258 -8.57 16.33 -22.94
N ALA A 259 -8.84 16.64 -21.66
CA ALA A 259 -8.46 15.78 -20.55
C ALA A 259 -9.11 14.38 -20.61
N GLU A 260 -10.37 14.27 -21.06
CA GLU A 260 -11.03 12.98 -21.30
C GLU A 260 -10.34 12.16 -22.38
N ARG A 261 -9.89 12.80 -23.47
CA ARG A 261 -9.09 12.13 -24.53
C ARG A 261 -7.80 11.55 -23.96
N CYS A 262 -7.13 12.29 -23.08
CA CYS A 262 -5.90 11.84 -22.41
C CYS A 262 -6.15 10.66 -21.45
N VAL A 263 -7.24 10.69 -20.67
CA VAL A 263 -7.63 9.57 -19.82
C VAL A 263 -7.94 8.33 -20.66
N ALA A 264 -8.64 8.47 -21.77
CA ALA A 264 -8.92 7.35 -22.67
C ALA A 264 -7.64 6.76 -23.26
N ALA A 265 -6.66 7.59 -23.65
CA ALA A 265 -5.36 7.12 -24.10
C ALA A 265 -4.65 6.31 -23.01
N LEU A 266 -4.42 6.90 -21.84
CA LEU A 266 -3.67 6.28 -20.74
C LEU A 266 -4.36 5.01 -20.20
N ARG A 267 -5.65 5.11 -19.87
CA ARG A 267 -6.40 4.03 -19.23
C ARG A 267 -6.82 2.96 -20.23
N ASN A 268 -7.48 3.35 -21.31
CA ASN A 268 -8.21 2.43 -22.17
C ASN A 268 -7.36 1.96 -23.37
N SER A 269 -6.46 2.80 -23.89
CA SER A 269 -5.57 2.40 -24.99
C SER A 269 -4.31 1.72 -24.48
N TYR A 270 -3.65 2.29 -23.47
CA TYR A 270 -2.36 1.78 -22.97
C TYR A 270 -2.50 0.83 -21.78
N GLY A 271 -3.66 0.79 -21.12
CA GLY A 271 -3.89 -0.11 -20.00
C GLY A 271 -3.17 0.29 -18.71
N VAL A 272 -2.93 1.59 -18.49
CA VAL A 272 -2.54 2.11 -17.17
C VAL A 272 -3.69 1.87 -16.21
N LYS A 273 -3.44 1.22 -15.06
CA LYS A 273 -4.51 0.73 -14.19
C LYS A 273 -5.09 1.85 -13.33
N SER A 274 -4.22 2.68 -12.75
CA SER A 274 -4.59 3.79 -11.89
C SER A 274 -3.85 5.08 -12.28
N PRO A 275 -4.43 6.28 -12.07
CA PRO A 275 -3.67 7.53 -12.13
C PRO A 275 -2.48 7.56 -11.15
N ASP A 276 -2.53 6.74 -10.10
CA ASP A 276 -1.42 6.53 -9.16
C ASP A 276 -0.15 5.96 -9.81
N ASP A 277 -0.30 5.29 -10.95
CA ASP A 277 0.81 4.75 -11.73
C ASP A 277 1.41 5.81 -12.67
N LEU A 278 0.96 7.07 -12.57
CA LEU A 278 1.43 8.18 -13.38
C LEU A 278 2.33 9.12 -12.58
N SER A 279 3.19 9.79 -13.33
CA SER A 279 4.09 10.84 -12.87
C SER A 279 4.18 11.88 -13.99
N TYR A 280 4.61 13.09 -13.68
CA TYR A 280 4.70 14.15 -14.68
C TYR A 280 6.09 14.78 -14.71
N ARG A 281 6.45 15.35 -15.86
CA ARG A 281 7.58 16.26 -15.99
C ARG A 281 7.06 17.51 -16.69
N ALA A 282 7.34 18.68 -16.14
CA ALA A 282 6.99 19.93 -16.78
C ALA A 282 8.14 20.92 -16.70
N TRP A 283 8.28 21.77 -17.71
CA TRP A 283 9.28 22.83 -17.79
C TRP A 283 8.74 23.97 -18.63
N HIS A 284 9.41 25.12 -18.56
CA HIS A 284 9.11 26.30 -19.35
C HIS A 284 10.27 26.54 -20.31
N GLU A 285 10.03 26.52 -21.62
CA GLU A 285 11.10 26.72 -22.59
C GLU A 285 11.63 28.15 -22.56
N ALA A 286 12.94 28.29 -22.82
CA ALA A 286 13.56 29.59 -23.02
C ALA A 286 12.88 30.32 -24.18
N GLU A 287 12.83 31.65 -24.08
CA GLU A 287 12.39 32.46 -25.20
C GLU A 287 13.39 32.22 -26.33
N LEU A 288 12.89 32.06 -27.55
CA LEU A 288 13.75 31.86 -28.72
C LEU A 288 13.63 33.07 -29.63
N MET A 289 14.78 33.50 -30.14
CA MET A 289 14.81 34.52 -31.18
C MET A 289 14.15 33.97 -32.45
N ALA A 290 13.18 34.69 -32.98
CA ALA A 290 12.48 34.27 -34.20
C ALA A 290 13.48 34.10 -35.37
N PRO A 291 13.33 33.05 -36.20
CA PRO A 291 14.21 32.82 -37.34
C PRO A 291 14.33 34.07 -38.24
N GLY A 292 15.56 34.44 -38.59
CA GLY A 292 15.84 35.60 -39.44
C GLY A 292 15.81 36.96 -38.73
N GLN A 293 15.51 37.01 -37.44
CA GLN A 293 15.71 38.20 -36.63
C GLN A 293 17.11 38.20 -36.00
N THR A 294 17.65 39.39 -35.78
CA THR A 294 18.87 39.59 -34.98
C THR A 294 18.54 40.58 -33.89
N TRP A 295 18.77 40.18 -32.64
CA TRP A 295 18.48 41.00 -31.47
C TRP A 295 19.77 41.60 -30.92
N SER A 296 19.68 42.76 -30.27
CA SER A 296 20.83 43.35 -29.57
C SER A 296 21.20 42.51 -28.35
N ALA A 297 22.45 42.63 -27.88
CA ALA A 297 22.90 41.90 -26.70
C ALA A 297 22.05 42.22 -25.46
N GLU A 298 21.58 43.46 -25.31
CA GLU A 298 20.70 43.89 -24.21
C GLU A 298 19.34 43.19 -24.29
N ARG A 299 18.78 43.04 -25.50
CA ARG A 299 17.53 42.32 -25.68
C ARG A 299 17.70 40.84 -25.37
N VAL A 300 18.79 40.21 -25.82
CA VAL A 300 19.10 38.81 -25.50
C VAL A 300 19.27 38.61 -24.00
N ALA A 301 19.93 39.54 -23.30
CA ALA A 301 20.09 39.48 -21.84
C ALA A 301 18.76 39.64 -21.08
N GLY A 302 17.76 40.30 -21.68
CA GLY A 302 16.41 40.44 -21.14
C GLY A 302 15.43 39.33 -21.51
N MET A 303 15.86 38.34 -22.30
CA MET A 303 15.02 37.21 -22.68
C MET A 303 14.72 36.34 -21.46
N ASP A 304 13.51 35.78 -21.44
CA ASP A 304 13.15 34.80 -20.43
C ASP A 304 13.95 33.51 -20.66
N PRO A 305 14.85 33.12 -19.74
CA PRO A 305 15.69 31.93 -19.90
C PRO A 305 14.90 30.62 -19.79
N GLY A 306 13.61 30.69 -19.46
CA GLY A 306 12.79 29.52 -19.16
C GLY A 306 13.05 29.00 -17.75
N SER A 307 12.48 27.83 -17.46
CA SER A 307 12.72 27.10 -16.21
C SER A 307 12.86 25.62 -16.52
N ALA A 308 13.84 24.96 -15.93
CA ALA A 308 14.06 23.52 -16.09
C ALA A 308 12.97 22.66 -15.43
N SER A 309 12.14 23.25 -14.57
CA SER A 309 11.06 22.57 -13.84
C SER A 309 9.89 23.53 -13.60
N LEU A 310 8.68 23.02 -13.75
CA LEU A 310 7.43 23.73 -13.45
C LEU A 310 6.59 22.87 -12.50
N GLU A 311 6.29 23.40 -11.32
CA GLU A 311 5.48 22.70 -10.31
C GLU A 311 3.99 22.81 -10.60
N LEU A 312 3.32 21.65 -10.60
CA LEU A 312 1.89 21.51 -10.89
C LEU A 312 1.17 20.77 -9.74
N PRO A 313 1.17 21.30 -8.51
CA PRO A 313 0.62 20.61 -7.34
C PRO A 313 -0.89 20.29 -7.48
N GLY A 314 -1.62 21.07 -8.28
CA GLY A 314 -3.03 20.81 -8.58
C GLY A 314 -3.29 19.52 -9.38
N LEU A 315 -2.29 19.02 -10.11
CA LEU A 315 -2.40 17.83 -10.96
C LEU A 315 -2.56 16.54 -10.15
N GLY A 316 -2.03 16.50 -8.92
CA GLY A 316 -2.08 15.31 -8.05
C GLY A 316 -1.12 14.19 -8.46
N LEU A 317 -0.13 14.47 -9.32
CA LEU A 317 0.89 13.51 -9.76
C LEU A 317 2.27 13.84 -9.17
N ASP A 318 3.16 12.84 -9.05
CA ASP A 318 4.55 13.07 -8.65
C ASP A 318 5.36 13.71 -9.78
N SER A 319 6.22 14.68 -9.45
CA SER A 319 7.16 15.27 -10.39
C SER A 319 8.36 14.32 -10.61
N ASN A 320 8.65 14.02 -11.87
CA ASN A 320 9.86 13.34 -12.34
C ASN A 320 10.89 14.40 -12.69
N ARG A 321 11.35 15.12 -11.68
CA ARG A 321 12.41 16.10 -11.85
C ARG A 321 13.69 15.36 -12.21
N LEU A 322 14.53 15.95 -13.07
CA LEU A 322 15.88 15.45 -13.26
C LEU A 322 16.78 16.26 -12.32
N ASP A 323 17.61 15.59 -11.53
CA ASP A 323 18.68 16.27 -10.80
C ASP A 323 19.72 16.83 -11.79
N SER A 324 20.71 17.57 -11.27
CA SER A 324 21.80 18.12 -12.06
C SER A 324 22.65 17.07 -12.79
N THR A 325 22.49 15.79 -12.47
CA THR A 325 23.19 14.65 -13.10
C THR A 325 22.37 13.98 -14.20
N GLY A 326 21.12 14.41 -14.43
CA GLY A 326 20.21 13.78 -15.38
C GLY A 326 19.56 12.52 -14.84
N THR A 327 19.59 12.29 -13.52
CA THR A 327 18.89 11.19 -12.86
C THR A 327 17.51 11.67 -12.41
N VAL A 328 16.48 10.82 -12.50
CA VAL A 328 15.12 11.19 -12.06
C VAL A 328 15.08 11.33 -10.54
N GLU A 329 15.19 12.57 -10.07
CA GLU A 329 14.82 13.00 -8.73
C GLU A 329 13.30 12.96 -8.64
N ARG A 330 12.77 11.84 -8.14
CA ARG A 330 11.35 11.76 -7.82
C ARG A 330 11.13 12.57 -6.56
N GLU A 331 10.28 13.58 -6.63
CA GLU A 331 9.72 14.20 -5.44
C GLU A 331 8.80 13.15 -4.79
N ARG A 332 9.40 12.33 -3.92
CA ARG A 332 8.71 11.18 -3.32
C ARG A 332 7.89 11.70 -2.17
N HIS A 333 6.68 12.16 -2.43
CA HIS A 333 5.71 12.22 -1.35
C HIS A 333 5.43 10.77 -0.91
N PRO A 334 5.79 10.41 0.32
CA PRO A 334 5.57 9.06 0.79
C PRO A 334 4.06 8.79 0.79
N THR A 335 3.68 7.62 0.28
CA THR A 335 2.29 7.20 0.26
C THR A 335 1.97 6.39 1.50
N LEU A 336 0.90 6.80 2.16
CA LEU A 336 0.26 6.15 3.28
C LEU A 336 -1.04 5.50 2.78
N TRP A 337 -1.18 4.20 2.96
CA TRP A 337 -2.42 3.50 2.67
C TRP A 337 -3.22 3.34 3.96
N VAL A 338 -4.51 3.64 3.93
CA VAL A 338 -5.39 3.53 5.10
C VAL A 338 -6.59 2.65 4.77
N SER A 339 -7.10 1.92 5.78
CA SER A 339 -8.29 1.09 5.61
C SER A 339 -9.59 1.91 5.64
N SER A 340 -9.58 3.04 6.33
CA SER A 340 -10.66 4.04 6.36
C SER A 340 -10.10 5.43 6.68
N LEU A 341 -10.62 6.46 5.99
CA LEU A 341 -10.29 7.86 6.30
C LEU A 341 -10.99 8.34 7.58
N ASP A 342 -12.13 7.74 7.93
CA ASP A 342 -12.93 8.09 9.10
C ASP A 342 -12.44 7.34 10.37
N HIS A 343 -11.36 6.57 10.26
CA HIS A 343 -10.82 5.86 11.43
C HIS A 343 -10.16 6.88 12.38
N PRO A 344 -10.53 6.95 13.68
CA PRO A 344 -10.01 7.95 14.61
C PRO A 344 -8.48 7.98 14.69
N LEU A 345 -7.84 6.81 14.65
CA LEU A 345 -6.38 6.69 14.63
C LEU A 345 -5.74 7.31 13.38
N VAL A 346 -6.40 7.26 12.21
CA VAL A 346 -5.88 7.86 10.97
C VAL A 346 -5.90 9.39 11.11
N GLU A 347 -7.01 9.94 11.61
CA GLU A 347 -7.11 11.36 11.94
C GLU A 347 -6.04 11.77 12.97
N GLU A 348 -5.90 11.00 14.06
CA GLU A 348 -4.90 11.25 15.10
C GLU A 348 -3.48 11.31 14.52
N ILE A 349 -3.09 10.29 13.75
CA ILE A 349 -1.76 10.19 13.10
C ILE A 349 -1.52 11.39 12.18
N LEU A 350 -2.44 11.64 11.24
CA LEU A 350 -2.31 12.69 10.23
C LEU A 350 -2.39 14.10 10.83
N SER A 351 -3.02 14.26 11.99
CA SER A 351 -3.15 15.55 12.66
C SER A 351 -1.88 16.00 13.38
N THR A 352 -0.93 15.09 13.63
CA THR A 352 0.33 15.41 14.34
C THR A 352 1.18 16.42 13.54
N PRO A 353 1.88 17.37 14.21
CA PRO A 353 2.70 18.35 13.50
C PRO A 353 3.76 17.73 12.59
N PRO A 354 4.52 16.69 12.99
CA PRO A 354 5.48 16.03 12.09
C PRO A 354 4.82 15.45 10.83
N MET A 355 3.65 14.82 10.95
CA MET A 355 2.94 14.27 9.78
C MET A 355 2.40 15.35 8.86
N LYS A 356 1.92 16.47 9.40
CA LYS A 356 1.54 17.65 8.61
C LYS A 356 2.72 18.24 7.84
N ALA A 357 3.91 18.27 8.44
CA ALA A 357 5.12 18.75 7.78
C ALA A 357 5.60 17.80 6.66
N ILE A 358 5.52 16.48 6.87
CA ILE A 358 5.80 15.50 5.80
C ILE A 358 4.77 15.58 4.68
N ASN A 359 3.51 15.85 5.03
CA ASN A 359 2.38 15.92 4.11
C ASN A 359 2.32 14.68 3.18
N PRO A 360 2.18 13.46 3.74
CA PRO A 360 2.17 12.25 2.92
C PRO A 360 0.91 12.19 2.06
N ARG A 361 1.00 11.46 0.95
CA ARG A 361 -0.18 11.11 0.16
C ARG A 361 -0.96 10.04 0.90
N VAL A 362 -2.22 10.30 1.21
CA VAL A 362 -3.10 9.30 1.84
C VAL A 362 -3.93 8.63 0.75
N LYS A 363 -3.94 7.30 0.72
CA LYS A 363 -4.73 6.50 -0.22
C LYS A 363 -5.60 5.52 0.53
N LEU A 364 -6.89 5.50 0.22
CA LEU A 364 -7.76 4.45 0.72
C LEU A 364 -7.47 3.14 -0.02
N SER A 365 -7.16 2.06 0.69
CA SER A 365 -6.87 0.76 0.09
C SER A 365 -7.30 -0.39 0.99
N LEU A 366 -7.55 -1.54 0.38
CA LEU A 366 -7.48 -2.80 1.11
C LEU A 366 -6.04 -2.96 1.56
N LEU A 367 -5.83 -2.96 2.88
CA LEU A 367 -4.52 -3.16 3.46
C LEU A 367 -4.10 -4.62 3.31
N THR A 368 -2.80 -4.85 3.30
CA THR A 368 -2.21 -6.20 3.33
C THR A 368 -2.63 -6.98 4.58
N HIS A 369 -3.03 -6.28 5.64
CA HIS A 369 -3.58 -6.87 6.86
C HIS A 369 -5.00 -6.38 7.12
N PRO A 370 -5.97 -7.30 7.31
CA PRO A 370 -7.37 -6.96 7.41
C PRO A 370 -7.76 -6.24 8.71
N ASP A 371 -6.96 -6.42 9.76
CA ASP A 371 -7.06 -5.72 11.04
C ASP A 371 -6.11 -4.51 11.11
N GLY A 372 -5.40 -4.22 10.03
CA GLY A 372 -4.61 -3.00 9.90
C GLY A 372 -5.50 -1.77 9.80
N VAL A 373 -5.05 -0.68 10.41
CA VAL A 373 -5.64 0.64 10.24
C VAL A 373 -4.91 1.44 9.16
N LEU A 374 -3.58 1.27 9.10
CA LEU A 374 -2.70 2.03 8.25
C LEU A 374 -1.51 1.17 7.81
N GLU A 375 -1.15 1.26 6.53
CA GLU A 375 -0.01 0.60 5.89
C GLU A 375 0.88 1.65 5.22
N TRP A 376 2.19 1.45 5.26
CA TRP A 376 3.11 2.17 4.38
C TRP A 376 4.19 1.25 3.87
N ARG A 377 4.74 1.63 2.71
CA ARG A 377 5.74 0.87 1.99
C ARG A 377 6.99 1.70 1.87
N PHE A 378 8.12 1.09 2.22
CA PHE A 378 9.44 1.66 2.10
C PHE A 378 10.37 0.61 1.48
N LEU A 379 11.63 1.00 1.22
CA LEU A 379 12.59 0.12 0.55
C LEU A 379 12.82 -1.21 1.27
N ALA A 380 12.64 -1.27 2.60
CA ALA A 380 12.85 -2.49 3.40
C ALA A 380 11.55 -3.28 3.69
N GLY A 381 10.44 -2.93 3.04
CA GLY A 381 9.20 -3.71 3.07
C GLY A 381 7.98 -2.88 3.42
N THR A 382 6.94 -3.57 3.86
CA THR A 382 5.66 -3.00 4.23
C THR A 382 5.53 -3.01 5.76
N LYS A 383 5.13 -1.89 6.35
CA LYS A 383 4.78 -1.80 7.78
C LYS A 383 3.31 -1.48 7.93
N VAL A 384 2.70 -2.01 8.99
CA VAL A 384 1.29 -1.84 9.30
C VAL A 384 1.11 -1.46 10.76
N ILE A 385 0.24 -0.50 11.03
CA ILE A 385 -0.26 -0.18 12.37
C ILE A 385 -1.62 -0.86 12.52
N ALA A 386 -1.76 -1.70 13.55
CA ALA A 386 -3.00 -2.34 13.94
C ALA A 386 -3.39 -1.91 15.36
N VAL A 387 -4.69 -1.94 15.66
CA VAL A 387 -5.23 -1.73 17.01
C VAL A 387 -5.67 -3.09 17.54
N THR A 388 -5.21 -3.45 18.73
CA THR A 388 -5.57 -4.71 19.40
C THR A 388 -6.87 -4.54 20.20
N ASP A 389 -7.45 -5.65 20.63
CA ASP A 389 -8.71 -5.67 21.40
C ASP A 389 -8.60 -4.93 22.75
N ASP A 390 -7.41 -4.84 23.33
CA ASP A 390 -7.14 -4.11 24.58
C ASP A 390 -6.83 -2.61 24.36
N GLY A 391 -6.94 -2.14 23.11
CA GLY A 391 -6.68 -0.75 22.74
C GLY A 391 -5.21 -0.40 22.58
N THR A 392 -4.29 -1.34 22.74
CA THR A 392 -2.88 -1.12 22.42
C THR A 392 -2.66 -1.08 20.91
N LEU A 393 -1.55 -0.49 20.49
CA LEU A 393 -1.18 -0.37 19.08
C LEU A 393 -0.06 -1.36 18.78
N GLU A 394 -0.16 -2.07 17.66
CA GLU A 394 0.88 -2.95 17.14
C GLU A 394 1.50 -2.38 15.86
N LEU A 395 2.82 -2.27 15.85
CA LEU A 395 3.60 -2.09 14.63
C LEU A 395 4.00 -3.47 14.11
N ARG A 396 3.59 -3.79 12.88
CA ARG A 396 3.83 -5.08 12.24
C ARG A 396 4.66 -4.90 10.98
N HIS A 397 5.57 -5.83 10.71
CA HIS A 397 6.28 -5.92 9.44
C HIS A 397 5.62 -6.97 8.56
N ALA A 398 5.06 -6.51 7.44
CA ALA A 398 4.46 -7.31 6.40
C ALA A 398 5.57 -7.73 5.41
N GLY A 399 6.35 -8.75 5.81
CA GLY A 399 7.34 -9.42 4.96
C GLY A 399 6.76 -10.64 4.22
N SER A 400 7.64 -11.44 3.59
CA SER A 400 7.30 -12.74 3.00
C SER A 400 7.09 -13.82 4.09
N ASN A 401 6.00 -13.65 4.86
CA ASN A 401 5.29 -14.59 5.74
C ASN A 401 6.10 -15.37 6.82
N PRO A 402 5.69 -15.37 8.11
CA PRO A 402 4.52 -14.71 8.72
C PRO A 402 4.74 -13.24 9.12
N THR A 403 3.65 -12.47 9.17
CA THR A 403 3.62 -11.12 9.76
C THR A 403 4.23 -11.14 11.15
N LYS A 404 5.24 -10.32 11.35
CA LYS A 404 5.93 -10.23 12.64
C LYS A 404 5.48 -8.96 13.36
N VAL A 405 4.93 -9.10 14.56
CA VAL A 405 4.76 -7.96 15.48
C VAL A 405 6.15 -7.49 15.86
N MET A 406 6.46 -6.26 15.47
CA MET A 406 7.75 -5.62 15.69
C MET A 406 7.75 -4.83 16.99
N ALA A 407 6.64 -4.14 17.28
CA ALA A 407 6.51 -3.38 18.51
C ALA A 407 5.05 -3.25 18.97
N ARG A 408 4.87 -3.00 20.26
CA ARG A 408 3.60 -2.63 20.89
C ARG A 408 3.75 -1.29 21.59
N ALA A 409 2.73 -0.45 21.56
CA ALA A 409 2.73 0.84 22.25
C ALA A 409 1.35 1.18 22.83
N ASP A 410 1.34 2.02 23.85
CA ASP A 410 0.13 2.60 24.43
C ASP A 410 -0.26 3.96 23.82
N SER A 411 0.51 4.44 22.84
CA SER A 411 0.30 5.71 22.18
C SER A 411 0.75 5.68 20.72
N VAL A 412 0.17 6.56 19.90
CA VAL A 412 0.49 6.71 18.47
C VAL A 412 1.91 7.23 18.22
N ARG A 413 2.45 8.02 19.15
CA ARG A 413 3.66 8.83 18.92
C ARG A 413 4.85 8.00 18.40
N PRO A 414 5.24 6.85 18.97
CA PRO A 414 6.37 6.07 18.45
C PRO A 414 6.17 5.62 17.01
N PHE A 415 4.93 5.31 16.62
CA PHE A 415 4.64 4.83 15.28
C PHE A 415 4.55 5.97 14.26
N VAL A 416 4.08 7.16 14.67
CA VAL A 416 4.22 8.39 13.88
C VAL A 416 5.69 8.70 13.63
N LEU A 417 6.54 8.60 14.66
CA LEU A 417 7.96 8.91 14.53
C LEU A 417 8.69 7.86 13.66
N ASP A 418 8.33 6.58 13.77
CA ASP A 418 8.84 5.52 12.89
C ASP A 418 8.40 5.72 11.44
N LEU A 419 7.16 6.19 11.24
CA LEU A 419 6.62 6.56 9.94
C LEU A 419 7.39 7.75 9.34
N VAL A 420 7.51 8.86 10.06
CA VAL A 420 8.28 10.05 9.66
C VAL A 420 9.71 9.67 9.29
N GLN A 421 10.38 8.87 10.12
CA GLN A 421 11.74 8.42 9.85
C GLN A 421 11.81 7.56 8.58
N GLY A 422 10.89 6.60 8.41
CA GLY A 422 10.84 5.74 7.23
C GLY A 422 10.54 6.51 5.95
N MET A 423 9.78 7.59 6.06
CA MET A 423 9.39 8.50 4.99
C MET A 423 10.52 9.44 4.55
N LEU A 424 11.37 9.84 5.49
CA LEU A 424 12.55 10.68 5.23
C LEU A 424 13.76 9.88 4.73
N TRP A 425 13.74 8.54 4.82
CA TRP A 425 14.85 7.69 4.39
C TRP A 425 14.90 7.51 2.86
N PRO A 426 16.07 7.57 2.21
CA PRO A 426 17.42 7.69 2.79
C PRO A 426 17.94 9.13 2.94
N GLU A 427 17.15 10.13 2.52
CA GLU A 427 17.57 11.52 2.37
C GLU A 427 17.99 12.14 3.70
N LYS A 428 17.21 11.90 4.77
CA LYS A 428 17.50 12.38 6.12
C LYS A 428 17.52 11.23 7.11
N GLN A 429 18.50 11.24 8.00
CA GLN A 429 18.70 10.25 9.07
C GLN A 429 19.00 10.98 10.37
N ILE A 430 18.82 10.34 11.52
CA ILE A 430 18.99 11.02 12.81
C ILE A 430 20.44 11.48 13.01
N ALA A 431 20.58 12.72 13.49
CA ALA A 431 21.82 13.48 13.51
C ALA A 431 22.80 13.05 14.61
N THR A 432 22.28 12.61 15.75
CA THR A 432 23.01 12.48 17.01
C THR A 432 22.85 11.10 17.62
N PHE A 433 23.90 10.69 18.33
CA PHE A 433 23.94 9.42 19.07
C PHE A 433 24.17 9.65 20.57
N GLU A 434 23.82 10.83 21.07
CA GLU A 434 24.05 11.25 22.46
C GLU A 434 22.99 10.69 23.42
N ASP A 435 23.19 10.88 24.73
CA ASP A 435 22.19 10.48 25.72
C ASP A 435 20.88 11.27 25.48
N ALA A 436 19.73 10.58 25.54
CA ALA A 436 18.40 11.18 25.36
C ALA A 436 17.73 11.39 26.74
N PRO A 437 18.00 12.52 27.43
CA PRO A 437 17.50 12.74 28.78
C PRO A 437 15.97 12.71 28.82
N GLY A 438 15.38 11.93 29.73
CA GLY A 438 13.92 11.81 29.85
C GLY A 438 13.32 10.62 29.08
N VAL A 439 14.15 9.80 28.45
CA VAL A 439 13.78 8.51 27.87
C VAL A 439 14.47 7.39 28.64
N ASP A 440 13.68 6.52 29.28
CA ASP A 440 14.18 5.34 29.96
C ASP A 440 14.19 4.15 28.99
N VAL A 441 15.33 3.50 28.83
CA VAL A 441 15.50 2.39 27.88
C VAL A 441 15.93 1.14 28.62
N LYS A 442 15.16 0.06 28.45
CA LYS A 442 15.46 -1.25 29.02
C LYS A 442 15.57 -2.28 27.90
N VAL A 443 16.77 -2.81 27.72
CA VAL A 443 17.05 -3.86 26.72
C VAL A 443 17.16 -5.21 27.43
N GLY A 444 16.48 -6.23 26.90
CA GLY A 444 16.48 -7.57 27.47
C GLY A 444 16.25 -8.68 26.43
N PRO A 445 16.21 -9.94 26.88
CA PRO A 445 16.05 -11.11 25.99
C PRO A 445 14.70 -11.13 25.26
N ASN A 446 13.70 -10.41 25.77
CA ASN A 446 12.38 -10.34 25.13
C ASN A 446 12.28 -9.19 24.12
N GLY A 447 13.16 -8.19 24.20
CA GLY A 447 13.00 -6.98 23.42
C GLY A 447 13.66 -5.74 24.00
N THR A 448 13.23 -4.59 23.48
CA THR A 448 13.66 -3.26 23.94
C THR A 448 12.43 -2.47 24.33
N GLU A 449 12.32 -2.17 25.62
CA GLU A 449 11.27 -1.32 26.16
C GLU A 449 11.81 0.12 26.26
N ILE A 450 11.05 1.08 25.73
CA ILE A 450 11.30 2.50 25.87
C ILE A 450 10.14 3.11 26.65
N ARG A 451 10.43 3.93 27.65
CA ARG A 451 9.45 4.74 28.38
C ARG A 451 9.81 6.22 28.30
N TRP A 452 8.80 7.08 28.20
CA TRP A 452 9.00 8.52 28.17
C TRP A 452 7.82 9.27 28.81
N GLY A 453 8.08 10.51 29.23
CA GLY A 453 7.04 11.41 29.75
C GLY A 453 6.26 10.83 30.94
N ARG A 454 4.93 10.98 30.91
CA ARG A 454 4.01 10.57 32.01
C ARG A 454 3.61 9.10 31.94
N GLY A 455 4.55 8.21 31.64
CA GLY A 455 4.33 6.76 31.66
C GLY A 455 3.96 6.12 30.32
N HIS A 456 4.19 6.81 29.20
CA HIS A 456 4.05 6.21 27.87
C HIS A 456 5.14 5.18 27.62
N TRP A 457 4.83 4.16 26.82
CA TRP A 457 5.76 3.09 26.53
C TRP A 457 5.64 2.53 25.11
N VAL A 458 6.75 1.98 24.63
CA VAL A 458 6.82 1.13 23.44
C VAL A 458 7.75 -0.04 23.71
N ASP A 459 7.31 -1.26 23.38
CA ASP A 459 8.06 -2.49 23.55
C ASP A 459 8.33 -3.13 22.19
N PHE A 460 9.61 -3.20 21.80
CA PHE A 460 10.05 -3.84 20.56
C PHE A 460 10.35 -5.30 20.77
N ILE A 461 9.62 -6.18 20.09
CA ILE A 461 9.61 -7.63 20.31
C ILE A 461 10.66 -8.34 19.44
N GLY A 462 11.47 -9.23 20.04
CA GLY A 462 12.41 -10.07 19.29
C GLY A 462 13.86 -10.09 19.78
N GLY A 463 14.10 -9.84 21.07
CA GLY A 463 15.42 -9.94 21.70
C GLY A 463 16.34 -8.75 21.43
N PHE A 464 17.64 -8.89 21.70
CA PHE A 464 18.61 -7.78 21.71
C PHE A 464 18.77 -7.05 20.37
N GLU A 465 18.44 -7.69 19.24
CA GLU A 465 18.49 -7.09 17.91
C GLU A 465 17.43 -6.01 17.69
N THR A 466 16.39 -5.99 18.53
CA THR A 466 15.32 -4.98 18.41
C THR A 466 15.79 -3.58 18.78
N PHE A 467 16.89 -3.48 19.53
CA PHE A 467 17.50 -2.20 19.84
C PHE A 467 17.81 -1.39 18.58
N ARG A 468 18.19 -2.05 17.48
CA ARG A 468 18.46 -1.37 16.21
C ARG A 468 17.23 -0.66 15.64
N ALA A 469 16.04 -1.24 15.81
CA ALA A 469 14.78 -0.64 15.39
C ALA A 469 14.31 0.44 16.39
N ALA A 470 14.53 0.21 17.68
CA ALA A 470 14.16 1.10 18.76
C ALA A 470 15.03 2.37 18.81
N TYR A 471 16.29 2.24 18.41
CA TYR A 471 17.32 3.26 18.61
C TYR A 471 17.00 4.63 18.00
N PRO A 472 16.60 4.70 16.72
CA PRO A 472 16.18 5.98 16.15
C PRO A 472 15.05 6.66 16.94
N LEU A 473 14.12 5.87 17.47
CA LEU A 473 12.97 6.39 18.18
C LEU A 473 13.35 6.96 19.54
N ILE A 474 14.40 6.48 20.20
CA ILE A 474 14.89 7.05 21.46
C ILE A 474 15.19 8.54 21.29
N HIS A 475 15.86 8.92 20.20
CA HIS A 475 16.20 10.32 19.90
C HIS A 475 14.98 11.13 19.49
N LEU A 476 14.12 10.57 18.64
CA LEU A 476 12.91 11.26 18.19
C LEU A 476 11.89 11.48 19.31
N LEU A 477 11.80 10.55 20.27
CA LEU A 477 10.91 10.67 21.42
C LEU A 477 11.34 11.77 22.38
N ASN A 478 12.64 12.10 22.41
CA ASN A 478 13.17 13.20 23.21
C ASN A 478 12.99 14.57 22.53
N ALA A 479 12.86 14.60 21.19
CA ALA A 479 12.65 15.83 20.45
C ALA A 479 11.21 16.33 20.56
N THR A 480 11.06 17.66 20.62
CA THR A 480 9.75 18.31 20.51
C THR A 480 9.24 18.23 19.06
N ASP A 481 7.92 18.31 18.89
CA ASP A 481 7.32 18.34 17.54
C ASP A 481 7.83 19.53 16.73
N ALA A 482 8.11 20.67 17.37
CA ALA A 482 8.67 21.84 16.71
C ALA A 482 10.09 21.58 16.17
N GLU A 483 10.96 20.93 16.94
CA GLU A 483 12.31 20.57 16.49
C GLU A 483 12.26 19.55 15.34
N ILE A 484 11.33 18.59 15.40
CA ILE A 484 11.14 17.61 14.33
C ILE A 484 10.64 18.28 13.05
N VAL A 485 9.62 19.14 13.14
CA VAL A 485 9.10 19.91 11.99
C VAL A 485 10.18 20.79 11.38
N GLN A 486 10.91 21.54 12.22
CA GLN A 486 12.04 22.34 11.76
C GLN A 486 13.09 21.49 11.02
N SER A 487 13.37 20.28 11.52
CA SER A 487 14.32 19.34 10.91
C SER A 487 13.82 18.74 9.59
N ILE A 488 12.50 18.51 9.47
CA ILE A 488 11.85 18.09 8.21
C ILE A 488 11.99 19.19 7.15
N GLU A 489 11.82 20.45 7.54
CA GLU A 489 11.86 21.60 6.63
C GLU A 489 13.29 22.06 6.30
N ALA A 490 14.24 21.91 7.23
CA ALA A 490 15.62 22.35 7.05
C ALA A 490 16.35 21.51 6.00
N ALA A 491 17.02 22.14 5.04
CA ALA A 491 17.74 21.43 3.97
C ALA A 491 18.84 20.48 4.50
N ASP A 492 19.50 20.83 5.61
CA ASP A 492 20.53 20.01 6.25
C ASP A 492 19.99 18.99 7.26
N GLY A 493 18.67 19.01 7.49
CA GLY A 493 17.97 18.13 8.44
C GLY A 493 18.05 18.56 9.91
N ARG A 494 18.74 19.64 10.28
CA ARG A 494 18.99 19.97 11.70
C ARG A 494 17.77 20.56 12.40
N PRO A 495 17.65 20.43 13.75
CA PRO A 495 18.61 19.83 14.68
C PRO A 495 18.54 18.29 14.83
N VAL A 496 17.45 17.65 14.42
CA VAL A 496 17.17 16.24 14.73
C VAL A 496 17.74 15.28 13.69
N PHE A 497 17.75 15.68 12.41
CA PHE A 497 18.26 14.88 11.29
C PHE A 497 19.54 15.46 10.66
N LYS A 498 20.14 14.67 9.77
CA LYS A 498 21.29 14.97 8.91
C LYS A 498 21.06 14.31 7.55
N VAL A 499 21.62 14.89 6.50
CA VAL A 499 21.56 14.33 5.14
C VAL A 499 22.27 12.97 5.10
N GLY A 500 21.64 11.95 4.53
CA GLY A 500 22.06 10.55 4.63
C GLY A 500 23.46 10.22 4.10
N GLU A 501 23.97 10.98 3.12
CA GLU A 501 25.34 10.85 2.63
C GLU A 501 26.36 11.20 3.72
N SER A 502 26.11 12.26 4.49
CA SER A 502 27.00 12.70 5.57
C SER A 502 27.17 11.65 6.68
N LEU A 503 26.14 10.85 6.98
CA LEU A 503 26.23 9.76 7.96
C LEU A 503 26.99 8.56 7.43
N LYS A 504 26.79 8.19 6.15
CA LYS A 504 27.55 7.10 5.53
C LYS A 504 29.04 7.45 5.49
N ASP A 505 29.37 8.68 5.12
CA ASP A 505 30.74 9.17 5.06
C ASP A 505 31.38 9.23 6.45
N ALA A 506 30.65 9.75 7.45
CA ALA A 506 31.13 9.79 8.84
C ALA A 506 31.37 8.39 9.42
N ALA A 507 30.47 7.42 9.16
CA ALA A 507 30.64 6.05 9.62
C ALA A 507 31.79 5.34 8.90
N ALA A 508 31.93 5.55 7.59
CA ALA A 508 33.05 5.02 6.81
C ALA A 508 34.39 5.59 7.29
N ALA A 509 34.46 6.91 7.54
CA ALA A 509 35.64 7.58 8.09
C ALA A 509 36.01 7.06 9.49
N ALA A 510 35.01 6.65 10.28
CA ALA A 510 35.20 6.01 11.58
C ALA A 510 35.47 4.49 11.50
N GLY A 511 35.55 3.91 10.30
CA GLY A 511 35.85 2.49 10.09
C GLY A 511 34.66 1.54 10.31
N TYR A 512 33.44 2.05 10.37
CA TYR A 512 32.23 1.27 10.62
C TYR A 512 31.46 0.96 9.32
N ASN A 513 30.97 -0.27 9.22
CA ASN A 513 29.98 -0.63 8.21
C ASN A 513 28.59 -0.29 8.73
N PHE A 514 27.95 0.73 8.13
CA PHE A 514 26.62 1.23 8.51
C PHE A 514 25.52 0.15 8.54
N ASN A 515 25.73 -0.98 7.85
CA ASN A 515 24.77 -2.06 7.79
C ASN A 515 24.73 -2.96 9.05
N PHE A 516 25.68 -2.82 9.98
CA PHE A 516 25.85 -3.70 11.14
C PHE A 516 26.04 -2.93 12.46
N PHE A 517 24.97 -2.41 13.04
CA PHE A 517 24.95 -1.94 14.44
C PHE A 517 24.22 -2.96 15.31
N SER A 518 24.95 -3.76 16.08
CA SER A 518 24.40 -4.53 17.21
C SER A 518 24.43 -3.69 18.49
N TYR A 519 23.60 -4.01 19.49
CA TYR A 519 23.58 -3.31 20.79
C TYR A 519 24.96 -3.28 21.46
N SER A 520 25.72 -4.38 21.39
CA SER A 520 27.07 -4.47 21.94
C SER A 520 28.07 -3.60 21.20
N ALA A 521 27.99 -3.53 19.86
CA ALA A 521 28.84 -2.65 19.06
C ALA A 521 28.52 -1.17 19.36
N TRP A 522 27.24 -0.85 19.55
CA TRP A 522 26.81 0.49 19.96
C TRP A 522 27.31 0.86 21.37
N ARG A 523 27.16 -0.02 22.37
CA ARG A 523 27.66 0.26 23.73
C ARG A 523 29.17 0.48 23.75
N VAL A 524 29.94 -0.34 23.04
CA VAL A 524 31.40 -0.16 22.93
C VAL A 524 31.73 1.17 22.24
N TRP A 525 31.00 1.54 21.18
CA TRP A 525 31.17 2.83 20.52
C TRP A 525 30.83 4.01 21.45
N LEU A 526 29.73 3.93 22.20
CA LEU A 526 29.28 4.98 23.10
C LEU A 526 30.26 5.20 24.26
N GLU A 527 30.72 4.12 24.89
CA GLU A 527 31.73 4.20 25.96
C GLU A 527 33.03 4.81 25.44
N ARG A 528 33.43 4.46 24.21
CA ARG A 528 34.62 5.03 23.55
C ARG A 528 34.45 6.51 23.20
N ALA A 529 33.30 6.90 22.65
CA ALA A 529 33.00 8.29 22.34
C ALA A 529 32.95 9.16 23.62
N LYS A 530 32.42 8.61 24.73
CA LYS A 530 32.43 9.26 26.04
C LYS A 530 33.86 9.42 26.57
N SER A 531 34.72 8.41 26.45
CA SER A 531 36.13 8.53 26.86
C SER A 531 36.91 9.54 26.00
N GLU A 532 36.71 9.54 24.68
CA GLU A 532 37.41 10.46 23.77
C GLU A 532 36.96 11.93 23.97
N ASN A 533 35.69 12.17 24.31
CA ASN A 533 35.20 13.50 24.67
C ASN A 533 35.68 13.95 26.06
N GLN A 534 35.84 13.05 27.03
CA GLN A 534 36.46 13.37 28.32
C GLN A 534 37.93 13.73 28.19
N GLU A 535 38.69 13.04 27.33
CA GLU A 535 40.09 13.38 27.04
C GLU A 535 40.24 14.75 26.35
N LYS A 536 39.31 15.10 25.45
CA LYS A 536 39.31 16.41 24.77
C LYS A 536 38.83 17.56 25.68
N GLY A 537 37.94 17.29 26.62
CA GLY A 537 37.43 18.28 27.59
C GLY A 537 38.34 18.51 28.80
N GLY A 538 39.35 17.65 29.02
CA GLY A 538 40.30 17.74 30.15
C GLY A 538 41.50 18.67 29.91
N ASN A 539 41.58 19.33 28.75
CA ASN A 539 42.72 20.17 28.35
C ASN A 539 42.34 21.64 28.06
N THR A 540 41.25 22.14 28.65
CA THR A 540 40.88 23.57 28.66
C THR A 540 40.96 24.18 30.04
#